data_AF-A0A2M8G099-F1
#
_entry.id   AF-A0A2M8G099-F1
#
_cell.length_a   1.000
_cell.length_b   1.000
_cell.length_c   1.000
_cell.angle_alpha   90.00
_cell.angle_beta   90.00
_cell.angle_gamma   90.00
#
_symmetry.space_group_name_H-M   'P 1'
#
loop_
_entity.id
_entity.type
_entity.pdbx_description
1 polymer ?
#
loop_
_entity_poly.entity_id
_entity_poly.type
_entity_poly.pdbx_seq_one_letter_code
_entity_poly.pdbx_strand_id
1 'polypeptide(L)'
;MSKRFHNLALDQSREDEDQVTFATLTLLEGGKTPPGSDLAKRCLNSFPVSQFSCDLKVSDRTIQKWKSGQEPIPENRKLQIVGITKSYFISDLNQLEDEIDRMLMNQYGPNVDGGTY
;
A
#
# COMPACT_ATOMS: atom_id res chain seq x y z
N MET A 1 63.71 -0.98 24.56
CA MET A 1 63.32 0.07 25.51
C MET A 1 63.26 1.41 24.78
N SER A 2 62.29 2.27 25.14
CA SER A 2 62.25 3.73 24.89
C SER A 2 61.75 4.17 23.49
N LYS A 3 60.81 5.11 23.31
CA LYS A 3 59.91 5.88 24.20
C LYS A 3 58.78 6.46 23.32
N ARG A 4 57.60 6.55 23.92
CA ARG A 4 56.45 7.44 23.66
C ARG A 4 56.65 8.58 22.64
N PHE A 5 55.77 8.63 21.65
CA PHE A 5 55.20 9.89 21.17
C PHE A 5 53.68 9.86 21.43
N HIS A 6 53.26 10.63 22.42
CA HIS A 6 51.90 11.13 22.54
C HIS A 6 51.88 12.53 21.94
N ASN A 7 50.97 12.78 21.01
CA ASN A 7 50.21 14.02 20.83
C ASN A 7 49.19 13.73 19.71
N LEU A 8 47.90 13.65 20.04
CA LEU A 8 46.95 14.78 20.04
C LEU A 8 46.71 15.31 18.61
N ALA A 9 45.63 14.85 17.99
CA ALA A 9 44.61 15.70 17.35
C ALA A 9 43.57 14.84 16.62
N LEU A 10 42.32 14.98 17.07
CA LEU A 10 41.11 15.04 16.24
C LEU A 10 40.90 13.92 15.22
N ASP A 11 40.05 12.96 15.58
CA ASP A 11 38.98 12.61 14.66
C ASP A 11 37.65 12.76 15.40
N GLN A 12 36.92 13.78 14.96
CA GLN A 12 35.54 14.05 15.35
C GLN A 12 34.66 12.97 14.74
N SER A 13 33.44 12.83 15.29
CA SER A 13 32.34 12.06 14.70
C SER A 13 32.34 10.58 15.08
N ARG A 14 31.99 10.31 16.34
CA ARG A 14 31.52 9.00 16.76
C ARG A 14 30.20 9.14 17.52
N GLU A 15 29.22 9.68 16.81
CA GLU A 15 27.78 9.55 17.10
C GLU A 15 27.03 9.46 15.77
N ASP A 16 27.46 8.52 14.90
CA ASP A 16 26.70 8.05 13.73
C ASP A 16 25.93 6.78 14.11
N GLU A 17 24.93 6.88 14.98
CA GLU A 17 23.98 5.77 15.23
C GLU A 17 22.55 6.03 14.73
N ASP A 18 22.33 7.10 13.96
CA ASP A 18 21.01 7.39 13.35
C ASP A 18 21.02 7.29 11.81
N GLN A 19 21.88 6.45 11.23
CA GLN A 19 21.70 6.00 9.85
C GLN A 19 20.98 4.66 9.84
N VAL A 20 19.64 4.76 9.88
CA VAL A 20 18.69 3.69 9.52
C VAL A 20 19.13 3.13 8.17
N THR A 21 19.84 2.02 8.23
CA THR A 21 20.30 1.27 7.07
C THR A 21 19.11 0.51 6.50
N PHE A 22 18.31 1.21 5.70
CA PHE A 22 17.26 0.63 4.86
C PHE A 22 17.83 -0.40 3.84
N ALA A 23 19.16 -0.51 3.73
CA ALA A 23 19.84 -1.33 2.74
C ALA A 23 20.49 -2.63 3.27
N THR A 24 20.46 -2.94 4.57
CA THR A 24 21.27 -4.06 5.12
C THR A 24 20.49 -5.37 5.33
N LEU A 25 19.30 -5.56 4.74
CA LEU A 25 18.50 -6.79 4.95
C LEU A 25 18.12 -7.60 3.69
N THR A 26 18.71 -7.33 2.52
CA THR A 26 18.22 -7.97 1.27
C THR A 26 19.27 -8.56 0.34
N LEU A 27 20.51 -8.79 0.77
CA LEU A 27 21.59 -9.08 -0.19
C LEU A 27 22.43 -10.35 0.01
N LEU A 28 22.06 -11.29 0.88
CA LEU A 28 22.78 -12.56 0.97
C LEU A 28 21.82 -13.75 0.99
N GLU A 29 21.98 -14.57 -0.05
CA GLU A 29 21.51 -15.96 -0.21
C GLU A 29 20.00 -16.20 -0.35
N GLY A 30 19.58 -16.39 -1.60
CA GLY A 30 18.31 -17.05 -1.95
C GLY A 30 17.08 -16.32 -1.43
N GLY A 31 16.79 -15.14 -2.01
CA GLY A 31 15.68 -14.27 -1.61
C GLY A 31 14.32 -14.97 -1.64
N LYS A 32 14.01 -15.70 -0.57
CA LYS A 32 12.66 -16.07 -0.19
C LYS A 32 12.01 -14.80 0.31
N THR A 33 10.99 -14.36 -0.41
CA THR A 33 10.14 -13.23 -0.01
C THR A 33 9.73 -13.41 1.46
N PRO A 34 9.86 -12.39 2.32
CA PRO A 34 9.54 -12.54 3.74
C PRO A 34 8.09 -12.98 3.95
N PRO A 35 7.79 -13.77 5.00
CA PRO A 35 6.42 -14.09 5.38
C PRO A 35 5.72 -12.79 5.79
N GLY A 36 4.81 -12.32 4.94
CA GLY A 36 4.30 -10.94 4.94
C GLY A 36 3.77 -10.48 3.58
N SER A 37 4.08 -11.21 2.50
CA SER A 37 3.55 -11.01 1.15
C SER A 37 2.04 -11.34 0.97
N ASP A 38 1.28 -11.52 2.06
CA ASP A 38 -0.16 -11.82 1.99
C ASP A 38 -1.00 -10.59 1.66
N LEU A 39 -0.46 -9.37 1.81
CA LEU A 39 -1.21 -8.14 1.56
C LEU A 39 -1.74 -8.07 0.13
N ALA A 40 -0.87 -8.30 -0.87
CA ALA A 40 -1.31 -8.28 -2.28
C ALA A 40 -2.37 -9.36 -2.55
N LYS A 41 -2.28 -10.52 -1.90
CA LYS A 41 -3.27 -11.59 -2.06
C LYS A 41 -4.60 -11.25 -1.38
N ARG A 42 -4.56 -10.66 -0.18
CA ARG A 42 -5.76 -10.13 0.51
C ARG A 42 -6.43 -9.05 -0.32
N CYS A 43 -5.66 -8.06 -0.80
CA CYS A 43 -6.12 -7.01 -1.70
C CYS A 43 -6.77 -7.58 -2.97
N LEU A 44 -6.13 -8.57 -3.60
CA LEU A 44 -6.68 -9.24 -4.78
C LEU A 44 -8.04 -9.88 -4.49
N ASN A 45 -8.22 -10.44 -3.29
CA ASN A 45 -9.47 -11.08 -2.86
C ASN A 45 -10.58 -10.09 -2.44
N SER A 46 -10.27 -8.82 -2.22
CA SER A 46 -11.25 -7.82 -1.79
C SER A 46 -12.25 -7.42 -2.89
N PHE A 47 -11.88 -7.57 -4.16
CA PHE A 47 -12.70 -7.13 -5.30
C PHE A 47 -12.88 -8.22 -6.36
N PRO A 48 -13.91 -8.12 -7.23
CA PRO A 48 -14.16 -9.06 -8.31
C PRO A 48 -12.97 -9.22 -9.28
N VAL A 49 -12.88 -10.38 -9.93
CA VAL A 49 -11.80 -10.69 -10.87
C VAL A 49 -11.80 -9.77 -12.09
N SER A 50 -12.98 -9.44 -12.61
CA SER A 50 -13.15 -8.59 -13.78
C SER A 50 -12.60 -7.17 -13.59
N GLN A 51 -12.66 -6.64 -12.36
CA GLN A 51 -12.09 -5.34 -12.04
C GLN A 51 -10.56 -5.38 -12.11
N PHE A 52 -9.94 -6.40 -11.52
CA PHE A 52 -8.48 -6.53 -11.56
C PHE A 52 -7.94 -6.86 -12.95
N SER A 53 -8.64 -7.66 -13.74
CA SER A 53 -8.18 -8.04 -15.07
C SER A 53 -8.08 -6.85 -16.02
N CYS A 54 -9.07 -5.94 -15.96
CA CYS A 54 -9.08 -4.69 -16.71
C CYS A 54 -7.87 -3.81 -16.34
N ASP A 55 -7.71 -3.49 -15.06
CA ASP A 55 -6.71 -2.52 -14.61
C ASP A 55 -5.27 -3.05 -14.70
N LEU A 56 -5.07 -4.34 -14.42
CA LEU A 56 -3.74 -4.97 -14.51
C LEU A 56 -3.38 -5.37 -15.95
N LYS A 57 -4.35 -5.32 -16.88
CA LYS A 57 -4.24 -5.77 -18.28
C LYS A 57 -3.76 -7.21 -18.38
N VAL A 58 -4.39 -8.10 -17.62
CA VAL A 58 -4.12 -9.54 -17.62
C VAL A 58 -5.43 -10.30 -17.72
N SER A 59 -5.38 -11.55 -18.15
CA SER A 59 -6.60 -12.35 -18.28
C SER A 59 -7.24 -12.65 -16.91
N ASP A 60 -8.57 -12.75 -16.88
CA ASP A 60 -9.32 -13.23 -15.70
C ASP A 60 -8.76 -14.55 -15.16
N ARG A 61 -8.35 -15.45 -16.07
CA ARG A 61 -7.74 -16.73 -15.70
C ARG A 61 -6.46 -16.55 -14.90
N THR A 62 -5.62 -15.58 -15.28
CA THR A 62 -4.38 -15.26 -14.54
C THR A 62 -4.70 -14.76 -13.14
N ILE A 63 -5.66 -13.85 -13.00
CA ILE A 63 -6.10 -13.35 -11.69
C ILE A 63 -6.66 -14.49 -10.82
N GLN A 64 -7.47 -15.39 -11.39
CA GLN A 64 -8.01 -16.56 -10.69
C GLN A 64 -6.91 -17.50 -10.17
N LYS A 65 -5.86 -17.72 -10.96
CA LYS A 65 -4.70 -18.50 -10.52
C LYS A 65 -3.95 -17.84 -9.37
N TRP A 66 -3.79 -16.51 -9.40
CA TRP A 66 -3.19 -15.76 -8.29
C TRP A 66 -4.05 -15.80 -7.02
N LYS A 67 -5.37 -15.66 -7.15
CA LYS A 67 -6.31 -15.76 -6.03
C LYS A 67 -6.28 -17.13 -5.36
N SER A 68 -6.41 -18.19 -6.16
CA SER A 68 -6.37 -19.59 -5.69
C SER A 68 -5.01 -20.02 -5.18
N GLY A 69 -3.93 -19.29 -5.52
CA GLY A 69 -2.56 -19.68 -5.20
C GLY A 69 -1.99 -20.77 -6.11
N GLN A 70 -2.67 -21.11 -7.21
CA GLN A 70 -2.14 -21.99 -8.24
C GLN A 70 -0.89 -21.41 -8.91
N GLU A 71 -0.82 -20.08 -9.03
CA GLU A 71 0.38 -19.36 -9.46
C GLU A 71 0.71 -18.24 -8.48
N PRO A 72 2.01 -17.98 -8.19
CA PRO A 72 2.41 -16.87 -7.37
C PRO A 72 2.16 -15.53 -8.07
N ILE A 73 1.85 -14.49 -7.29
CA ILE A 73 1.75 -13.12 -7.80
C ILE A 73 3.17 -12.62 -8.12
N PRO A 74 3.45 -12.18 -9.37
CA PRO A 74 4.75 -11.61 -9.71
C PRO A 74 5.09 -10.38 -8.85
N GLU A 75 6.35 -10.24 -8.43
CA GLU A 75 6.77 -9.14 -7.52
C GLU A 75 6.44 -7.75 -8.08
N ASN A 76 6.66 -7.53 -9.37
CA ASN A 76 6.34 -6.27 -10.06
C ASN A 76 4.82 -5.95 -10.09
N ARG A 77 3.96 -6.93 -9.81
CA ARG A 77 2.50 -6.76 -9.76
C ARG A 77 1.96 -6.55 -8.35
N LYS A 78 2.71 -6.91 -7.29
CA LYS A 78 2.21 -6.81 -5.91
C LYS A 78 1.85 -5.37 -5.51
N LEU A 79 2.74 -4.42 -5.78
CA LEU A 79 2.49 -3.01 -5.50
C LEU A 79 1.34 -2.44 -6.35
N GLN A 80 1.21 -2.90 -7.60
CA GLN A 80 0.11 -2.48 -8.48
C GLN A 80 -1.25 -2.96 -7.94
N ILE A 81 -1.33 -4.21 -7.51
CA ILE A 81 -2.55 -4.77 -6.90
C ILE A 81 -2.95 -3.97 -5.67
N VAL A 82 -2.00 -3.66 -4.77
CA VAL A 82 -2.26 -2.85 -3.58
C VAL A 82 -2.72 -1.44 -3.96
N GLY A 83 -2.07 -0.81 -4.93
CA GLY A 83 -2.43 0.52 -5.43
C GLY A 83 -3.84 0.58 -6.04
N ILE A 84 -4.18 -0.36 -6.91
CA ILE A 84 -5.52 -0.47 -7.51
C ILE A 84 -6.58 -0.67 -6.42
N THR A 85 -6.33 -1.57 -5.48
CA THR A 85 -7.23 -1.85 -4.37
C THR A 85 -7.49 -0.60 -3.53
N LYS A 86 -6.45 0.20 -3.25
CA LYS A 86 -6.59 1.49 -2.57
C LYS A 86 -7.51 2.43 -3.35
N SER A 87 -7.33 2.54 -4.66
CA SER A 87 -8.16 3.41 -5.52
C SER A 87 -9.64 2.99 -5.48
N TYR A 88 -9.93 1.69 -5.49
CA TYR A 88 -11.30 1.20 -5.36
C TYR A 88 -11.93 1.56 -4.02
N PHE A 89 -11.22 1.34 -2.91
CA PHE A 89 -11.73 1.74 -1.60
C PHE A 89 -12.01 3.24 -1.49
N ILE A 90 -11.13 4.09 -2.05
CA ILE A 90 -11.36 5.54 -2.05
C ILE A 90 -12.60 5.89 -2.88
N SER A 91 -12.77 5.26 -4.05
CA SER A 91 -13.96 5.47 -4.89
C SER A 91 -15.24 5.07 -4.17
N ASP A 92 -15.26 3.91 -3.50
CA ASP A 92 -16.43 3.43 -2.76
C ASP A 92 -16.76 4.34 -1.56
N LEU A 93 -15.74 4.85 -0.87
CA LEU A 93 -15.93 5.78 0.25
C LEU A 93 -16.51 7.12 -0.22
N ASN A 94 -16.02 7.67 -1.34
CA ASN A 94 -16.55 8.91 -1.90
C ASN A 94 -18.02 8.72 -2.34
N GLN A 95 -18.35 7.58 -2.97
CA GLN A 95 -19.74 7.28 -3.34
C GLN A 95 -20.65 7.14 -2.12
N LEU A 96 -20.14 6.56 -1.03
CA LEU A 96 -20.88 6.46 0.22
C LEU A 96 -21.12 7.85 0.84
N GLU A 97 -20.13 8.72 0.82
CA GLU A 97 -20.24 10.11 1.28
C GLU A 97 -21.31 10.87 0.47
N ASP A 98 -21.24 10.80 -0.87
CA ASP A 98 -22.21 11.43 -1.76
C ASP A 98 -23.65 10.94 -1.49
N GLU A 99 -23.83 9.63 -1.23
CA GLU A 99 -25.14 9.05 -0.94
C GLU A 99 -25.67 9.49 0.45
N ILE A 100 -24.79 9.59 1.45
CA ILE A 100 -25.15 10.13 2.77
C ILE A 100 -25.61 11.58 2.63
N ASP A 101 -24.87 12.41 1.92
CA ASP A 101 -25.23 13.82 1.69
C ASP A 101 -26.58 13.93 0.97
N ARG A 102 -26.82 13.07 -0.01
CA ARG A 102 -28.11 13.00 -0.72
C ARG A 102 -29.26 12.60 0.21
N MET A 103 -29.05 11.61 1.07
CA MET A 103 -30.06 11.18 2.04
C MET A 103 -30.37 12.28 3.06
N LEU A 104 -29.34 12.99 3.54
CA LEU A 104 -29.50 14.11 4.47
C LEU A 104 -30.24 15.27 3.81
N MET A 105 -29.92 15.61 2.55
CA MET A 105 -30.67 16.62 1.79
C MET A 105 -32.12 16.19 1.51
N ASN A 106 -32.40 14.91 1.32
CA ASN A 106 -33.78 14.45 1.15
C ASN A 106 -34.59 14.47 2.46
N GLN A 107 -33.95 14.20 3.60
CA GLN A 107 -34.62 14.15 4.92
C GLN A 107 -34.72 15.52 5.60
N TYR A 108 -33.71 16.36 5.44
CA TYR A 108 -33.54 17.63 6.16
C TYR A 108 -33.29 18.81 5.22
N GLY A 109 -33.27 18.58 3.91
CA GLY A 109 -33.21 19.65 2.94
C GLY A 109 -34.38 20.61 3.14
N PRO A 110 -34.19 21.88 2.77
CA PRO A 110 -35.15 22.91 3.10
C PRO A 110 -36.52 22.51 2.52
N ASN A 111 -37.54 22.49 3.38
CA ASN A 111 -38.92 22.71 2.96
C ASN A 111 -38.97 24.10 2.30
N VAL A 112 -38.55 24.18 1.03
CA VAL A 112 -38.89 25.29 0.14
C VAL A 112 -40.30 25.04 -0.36
N ASP A 113 -41.27 25.12 0.56
CA ASP A 113 -42.64 25.49 0.26
C ASP A 113 -43.33 25.95 1.55
N GLY A 114 -43.81 27.20 1.53
CA GLY A 114 -44.86 27.65 2.46
C GLY A 114 -44.70 29.02 3.12
N GLY A 115 -43.64 29.79 2.83
CA GLY A 115 -43.40 31.09 3.45
C GLY A 115 -43.93 32.29 2.64
N THR A 116 -45.22 32.32 2.31
CA THR A 116 -45.90 33.58 1.96
C THR A 116 -46.70 34.06 3.17
N TYR A 117 -46.11 34.96 3.95
CA TYR A 117 -46.80 36.01 4.72
C TYR A 117 -45.92 37.25 4.76
#